data_AF-A0A846UK76-F1
#
_entry.id   AF-A0A846UK76-F1
#
_cell.length_a   1.000
_cell.length_b   1.000
_cell.length_c   1.000
_cell.angle_alpha   90.00
_cell.angle_beta   90.00
_cell.angle_gamma   90.00
#
_symmetry.space_group_name_H-M   'P 1'
#
loop_
_entity.id
_entity.type
_entity.pdbx_description
1 polymer ?
#
loop_
_entity_poly.entity_id
_entity_poly.type
_entity_poly.pdbx_seq_one_letter_code
_entity_poly.pdbx_strand_id
1 'polypeptide(L)'
;MALAWGAWALSVQAAEAPLPAPGNVAGVPSCVSADWIQFGRDDQSALLDDTDRRTVLAEMHRLYPVIEHDGLPVSRIVLWRRGSGQLLFIAAMDNPRQAGESCFIATVSAARFSMTVPLLRKYLPQEAAPP
;
A
#
# COMPACT_ATOMS: atom_id res chain seq x y z
N MET A 1 13.62 55.23 -15.41
CA MET A 1 13.68 53.84 -15.90
C MET A 1 13.55 52.92 -14.70
N ALA A 2 12.38 52.30 -14.51
CA ALA A 2 12.13 51.35 -13.42
C ALA A 2 12.14 49.93 -14.00
N LEU A 3 13.02 49.05 -13.50
CA LEU A 3 13.08 47.65 -13.88
C LEU A 3 12.23 46.84 -12.89
N ALA A 4 11.07 46.39 -13.34
CA ALA A 4 10.23 45.45 -12.59
C ALA A 4 10.84 44.04 -12.71
N TRP A 5 11.20 43.44 -11.58
CA TRP A 5 11.66 42.05 -11.52
C TRP A 5 10.50 41.20 -10.99
N GLY A 6 9.78 40.55 -11.90
CA GLY A 6 8.83 39.50 -11.53
C GLY A 6 9.59 38.19 -11.29
N ALA A 7 9.70 37.77 -10.03
CA ALA A 7 10.17 36.43 -9.69
C ALA A 7 9.02 35.44 -9.87
N TRP A 8 9.10 34.60 -10.89
CA TRP A 8 8.15 33.53 -11.13
C TRP A 8 8.45 32.40 -10.15
N ALA A 9 7.55 32.18 -9.18
CA ALA A 9 7.58 31.00 -8.34
C ALA A 9 7.14 29.79 -9.18
N LEU A 10 8.08 28.93 -9.54
CA LEU A 10 7.78 27.62 -10.12
C LEU A 10 7.26 26.71 -8.98
N SER A 11 5.94 26.57 -8.89
CA SER A 11 5.30 25.58 -8.04
C SER A 11 5.59 24.19 -8.59
N VAL A 12 6.60 23.51 -8.04
CA VAL A 12 6.81 22.08 -8.30
C VAL A 12 5.65 21.32 -7.68
N GLN A 13 4.67 20.92 -8.49
CA GLN A 13 3.68 19.92 -8.10
C GLN A 13 4.38 18.57 -8.18
N ALA A 14 4.67 17.98 -7.02
CA ALA A 14 4.93 16.55 -6.94
C ALA A 14 3.65 15.84 -7.37
N ALA A 15 3.59 15.44 -8.64
CA ALA A 15 2.58 14.51 -9.09
C ALA A 15 2.84 13.20 -8.35
N GLU A 16 1.95 12.85 -7.41
CA GLU A 16 1.89 11.49 -6.91
C GLU A 16 1.78 10.57 -8.14
N ALA A 17 2.80 9.75 -8.37
CA ALA A 17 2.81 8.82 -9.48
C ALA A 17 1.54 7.95 -9.35
N PRO A 18 0.66 7.93 -10.37
CA PRO A 18 -0.52 7.09 -10.35
C PRO A 18 -0.07 5.65 -10.11
N LEU A 19 -0.69 4.99 -9.14
CA LEU A 19 -0.46 3.58 -8.92
C LEU A 19 -0.68 2.85 -10.25
N PRO A 20 0.22 1.92 -10.63
CA PRO A 20 -0.03 1.05 -11.76
C PRO A 20 -1.40 0.38 -11.56
N ALA A 21 -2.23 0.43 -12.60
CA ALA A 21 -3.54 -0.19 -12.59
C ALA A 21 -3.43 -1.66 -12.14
N PRO A 22 -4.41 -2.19 -11.38
CA PRO A 22 -4.42 -3.59 -11.00
C PRO A 22 -4.43 -4.44 -12.27
N GLY A 23 -3.30 -5.09 -12.55
CA GLY A 23 -3.08 -5.87 -13.76
C GLY A 23 -1.67 -5.87 -14.33
N ASN A 24 -0.77 -4.96 -13.91
CA ASN A 24 0.58 -4.85 -14.51
C ASN A 24 1.75 -4.59 -13.53
N VAL A 25 1.64 -5.02 -12.27
CA VAL A 25 2.78 -4.94 -11.33
C VAL A 25 3.41 -6.32 -11.17
N ALA A 26 4.59 -6.51 -11.75
CA ALA A 26 5.45 -7.66 -11.52
C ALA A 26 6.08 -7.61 -10.11
N GLY A 27 5.23 -7.68 -9.10
CA GLY A 27 5.61 -7.80 -7.69
C GLY A 27 6.04 -6.51 -6.98
N VAL A 28 6.06 -6.58 -5.65
CA VAL A 28 6.51 -5.51 -4.75
C VAL A 28 7.83 -5.93 -4.10
N PRO A 29 8.94 -5.17 -4.27
CA PRO A 29 10.21 -5.53 -3.66
C PRO A 29 10.20 -5.30 -2.14
N SER A 30 11.06 -6.01 -1.41
CA SER A 30 11.32 -5.77 0.01
C SER A 30 12.18 -4.52 0.21
N CYS A 31 11.89 -3.72 1.24
CA CYS A 31 12.78 -2.61 1.62
C CYS A 31 14.03 -3.09 2.36
N VAL A 32 13.97 -4.26 3.00
CA VAL A 32 14.98 -4.73 3.97
C VAL A 32 15.73 -5.98 3.51
N SER A 33 15.33 -6.58 2.40
CA SER A 33 15.96 -7.75 1.81
C SER A 33 15.96 -7.70 0.28
N ALA A 34 16.41 -8.78 -0.36
CA ALA A 34 16.33 -8.98 -1.81
C ALA A 34 15.03 -9.70 -2.24
N ASP A 35 14.09 -9.93 -1.30
CA ASP A 35 12.85 -10.65 -1.56
C ASP A 35 11.81 -9.79 -2.30
N TRP A 36 10.85 -10.48 -2.91
CA TRP A 36 9.75 -9.88 -3.66
C TRP A 36 8.44 -10.55 -3.30
N ILE A 37 7.37 -9.76 -3.15
CA ILE A 37 6.00 -10.27 -3.18
C ILE A 37 5.60 -10.38 -4.65
N GLN A 38 5.21 -11.57 -5.10
CA GLN A 38 4.61 -11.77 -6.42
C GLN A 38 3.12 -12.04 -6.25
N PHE A 39 2.29 -11.26 -6.94
CA PHE A 39 0.84 -11.49 -6.99
C PHE A 39 0.54 -12.57 -8.03
N GLY A 40 -0.17 -13.61 -7.62
CA GLY A 40 -0.61 -14.68 -8.48
C GLY A 40 -1.76 -14.25 -9.40
N ARG A 41 -2.01 -15.05 -10.44
CA ARG A 41 -3.10 -14.81 -11.41
C ARG A 41 -4.49 -14.77 -10.76
N ASP A 42 -4.72 -15.64 -9.78
CA ASP A 42 -6.00 -15.77 -9.10
C ASP A 42 -6.08 -14.94 -7.80
N ASP A 43 -5.05 -14.12 -7.56
CA ASP A 43 -5.02 -13.24 -6.41
C ASP A 43 -5.83 -11.97 -6.67
N GLN A 44 -6.40 -11.42 -5.60
CA GLN A 44 -7.06 -10.13 -5.63
C GLN A 44 -6.35 -9.20 -4.64
N SER A 45 -6.02 -7.99 -5.06
CA SER A 45 -5.35 -7.01 -4.21
C SER A 45 -5.93 -5.63 -4.40
N ALA A 46 -6.00 -4.86 -3.33
CA ALA A 46 -6.45 -3.48 -3.36
C ALA A 46 -5.63 -2.62 -2.39
N LEU A 47 -5.26 -1.42 -2.84
CA LEU A 47 -4.69 -0.41 -1.94
C LEU A 47 -5.82 0.20 -1.09
N LEU A 48 -5.60 0.27 0.21
CA LEU A 48 -6.52 0.93 1.12
C LEU A 48 -6.45 2.46 0.95
N ASP A 49 -7.59 3.13 1.11
CA ASP A 49 -7.60 4.59 1.20
C ASP A 49 -7.02 5.08 2.52
N ASP A 50 -6.80 6.39 2.63
CA ASP A 50 -6.15 6.99 3.80
C ASP A 50 -6.88 6.81 5.12
N THR A 51 -8.20 6.65 5.11
CA THR A 51 -8.98 6.43 6.34
C THR A 51 -8.79 4.99 6.81
N ASP A 52 -8.94 4.04 5.90
CA ASP A 52 -8.81 2.62 6.22
C ASP A 52 -7.36 2.22 6.49
N ARG A 53 -6.41 2.79 5.75
CA ARG A 53 -4.97 2.64 6.00
C ARG A 53 -4.61 3.04 7.43
N ARG A 54 -5.01 4.24 7.88
CA ARG A 54 -4.72 4.70 9.25
C ARG A 54 -5.36 3.80 10.31
N THR A 55 -6.58 3.34 10.04
CA THR A 55 -7.29 2.44 10.96
C THR A 55 -6.57 1.10 11.09
N VAL A 56 -6.18 0.48 9.97
CA VAL A 56 -5.41 -0.78 9.98
C VAL A 56 -4.05 -0.58 10.62
N LEU A 57 -3.36 0.52 10.33
CA LEU A 57 -2.05 0.82 10.91
C LEU A 57 -2.12 0.95 12.44
N ALA A 58 -3.16 1.61 12.96
CA ALA A 58 -3.40 1.70 14.40
C ALA A 58 -3.61 0.32 15.05
N GLU A 59 -4.37 -0.58 14.41
CA GLU A 59 -4.51 -1.96 14.88
C GLU A 59 -3.19 -2.75 14.74
N MET A 60 -2.43 -2.51 13.67
CA MET A 60 -1.12 -3.16 13.45
C MET A 60 -0.17 -2.81 14.57
N HIS A 61 -0.09 -1.54 14.99
CA HIS A 61 0.75 -1.14 16.13
C HIS A 61 0.36 -1.80 17.43
N ARG A 62 -0.94 -1.97 17.65
CA ARG A 62 -1.44 -2.65 18.85
C ARG A 62 -1.07 -4.13 18.87
N LEU A 63 -1.09 -4.80 17.71
CA LEU A 63 -0.85 -6.25 17.59
C LEU A 63 0.62 -6.62 17.34
N TYR A 64 1.36 -5.72 16.69
CA TYR A 64 2.72 -5.91 16.19
C TYR A 64 3.54 -4.62 16.39
N PRO A 65 3.88 -4.28 17.64
CA PRO A 65 4.59 -3.03 17.96
C PRO A 65 5.98 -2.91 17.30
N VAL A 66 6.52 -4.01 16.78
CA VAL A 66 7.80 -4.06 16.07
C VAL A 66 7.78 -3.42 14.68
N ILE A 67 6.60 -3.26 14.04
CA ILE A 67 6.51 -2.82 12.63
C ILE A 67 7.01 -1.38 12.42
N GLU A 68 6.86 -0.50 13.42
CA GLU A 68 7.37 0.88 13.38
C GLU A 68 8.53 1.12 14.35
N HIS A 69 9.04 0.08 15.03
CA HIS A 69 10.10 0.25 16.02
C HIS A 69 11.37 0.87 15.44
N ASP A 70 11.65 0.61 14.16
CA ASP A 70 12.80 1.15 13.44
C ASP A 70 12.52 2.49 12.72
N GLY A 71 11.33 3.09 12.94
CA GLY A 71 10.96 4.38 12.34
C GLY A 71 10.62 4.32 10.85
N LEU A 72 10.21 3.17 10.34
CA LEU A 72 9.83 2.98 8.92
C LEU A 72 8.39 3.48 8.69
N PRO A 73 8.19 4.59 7.95
CA PRO A 73 6.86 5.19 7.81
C PRO A 73 5.99 4.38 6.84
N VAL A 74 5.00 3.65 7.34
CA VAL A 74 4.03 2.94 6.50
C VAL A 74 3.15 3.96 5.76
N SER A 75 3.49 4.21 4.49
CA SER A 75 2.73 5.12 3.62
C SER A 75 1.61 4.40 2.87
N ARG A 76 1.68 3.07 2.72
CA ARG A 76 0.72 2.27 1.94
C ARG A 76 0.38 0.97 2.65
N ILE A 77 -0.90 0.58 2.61
CA ILE A 77 -1.35 -0.75 3.03
C ILE A 77 -2.16 -1.38 1.91
N VAL A 78 -1.75 -2.57 1.47
CA VAL A 78 -2.48 -3.36 0.46
C VAL A 78 -3.20 -4.51 1.16
N LEU A 79 -4.52 -4.61 0.94
CA LEU A 79 -5.29 -5.80 1.27
C LEU A 79 -5.14 -6.81 0.14
N TRP A 80 -4.62 -7.98 0.45
CA TRP A 80 -4.35 -9.05 -0.51
C TRP A 80 -5.08 -10.33 -0.11
N ARG A 81 -5.91 -10.84 -1.03
CA ARG A 81 -6.51 -12.17 -1.00
C ARG A 81 -5.76 -13.05 -1.99
N ARG A 82 -5.05 -14.05 -1.47
CA ARG A 82 -4.41 -15.06 -2.32
C ARG A 82 -5.45 -15.99 -2.92
N GLY A 83 -5.15 -16.63 -4.04
CA GLY A 83 -6.02 -17.64 -4.67
C GLY A 83 -6.34 -18.83 -3.74
N SER A 84 -5.51 -19.08 -2.72
CA SER A 84 -5.77 -20.05 -1.64
C SER A 84 -6.83 -19.61 -0.62
N GLY A 85 -7.32 -18.37 -0.70
CA GLY A 85 -8.22 -17.75 0.28
C GLY A 85 -7.51 -17.07 1.45
N GLN A 86 -6.17 -17.17 1.56
CA GLN A 86 -5.42 -16.48 2.60
C GLN A 86 -5.52 -14.96 2.45
N LEU A 87 -5.76 -14.26 3.55
CA LEU A 87 -5.89 -12.82 3.61
C LEU A 87 -4.70 -12.18 4.32
N LEU A 88 -4.09 -11.19 3.68
CA LEU A 88 -2.90 -10.51 4.13
C LEU A 88 -3.08 -9.00 4.03
N PHE A 89 -2.51 -8.27 4.98
CA PHE A 89 -2.15 -6.87 4.78
C PHE A 89 -0.65 -6.78 4.48
N ILE A 90 -0.30 -6.04 3.44
CA ILE A 90 1.09 -5.71 3.09
C ILE A 90 1.31 -4.26 3.50
N ALA A 91 2.20 -4.04 4.46
CA ALA A 91 2.64 -2.71 4.84
C ALA A 91 3.84 -2.30 3.99
N ALA A 92 3.73 -1.16 3.31
CA ALA A 92 4.72 -0.65 2.39
C ALA A 92 5.03 0.83 2.65
N MET A 93 6.22 1.23 2.23
CA MET A 93 6.72 2.59 2.29
C MET A 93 7.28 3.02 0.93
N ASP A 94 7.63 4.29 0.79
CA ASP A 94 8.40 4.77 -0.36
C ASP A 94 9.77 4.08 -0.39
N ASN A 95 10.20 3.63 -1.57
CA ASN A 95 11.45 2.92 -1.73
C ASN A 95 12.62 3.90 -1.62
N PRO A 96 13.47 3.82 -0.57
CA PRO A 96 14.59 4.74 -0.41
C PRO A 96 15.68 4.52 -1.46
N ARG A 97 15.66 3.36 -2.14
CA ARG A 97 16.63 3.01 -3.19
C ARG A 97 16.16 3.46 -4.59
N GLN A 98 14.87 3.74 -4.76
CA GLN A 98 14.29 4.01 -6.08
C GLN A 98 13.08 4.96 -5.95
N ALA A 99 13.30 6.23 -6.31
CA ALA A 99 12.27 7.26 -6.21
C ALA A 99 11.05 6.92 -7.08
N GLY A 100 9.85 7.19 -6.56
CA GLY A 100 8.58 6.89 -7.23
C GLY A 100 8.13 5.43 -7.11
N GLU A 101 8.94 4.55 -6.51
CA GLU A 101 8.56 3.17 -6.24
C GLU A 101 8.22 2.93 -4.78
N SER A 102 7.50 1.84 -4.52
CA SER A 102 7.21 1.36 -3.17
C SER A 102 7.91 0.05 -2.91
N CYS A 103 8.27 -0.19 -1.65
CA CYS A 103 8.74 -1.49 -1.20
C CYS A 103 7.98 -1.90 0.07
N PHE A 104 7.80 -3.21 0.29
CA PHE A 104 7.14 -3.71 1.49
C PHE A 104 8.14 -3.86 2.64
N ILE A 105 7.65 -3.65 3.86
CA ILE A 105 8.42 -3.85 5.10
C ILE A 105 7.85 -4.98 5.95
N ALA A 106 6.55 -5.28 5.80
CA ALA A 106 5.92 -6.38 6.52
C ALA A 106 4.72 -6.94 5.76
N THR A 107 4.44 -8.21 6.01
CA THR A 107 3.16 -8.85 5.68
C THR A 107 2.57 -9.43 6.95
N VAL A 108 1.28 -9.18 7.19
CA VAL A 108 0.59 -9.69 8.37
C VAL A 108 -0.73 -10.34 7.97
N SER A 109 -1.12 -11.39 8.70
CA SER A 109 -2.40 -12.04 8.47
C SER A 109 -3.55 -11.08 8.79
N ALA A 110 -4.37 -10.77 7.78
CA ALA A 110 -5.54 -9.92 7.95
C ALA A 110 -6.60 -10.58 8.84
N ALA A 111 -6.60 -11.92 8.99
CA ALA A 111 -7.53 -12.62 9.88
C ALA A 111 -7.39 -12.21 11.36
N ARG A 112 -6.31 -11.51 11.74
CA ARG A 112 -6.06 -11.01 13.09
C ARG A 112 -6.77 -9.67 13.40
N PHE A 113 -7.37 -9.03 12.40
CA PHE A 113 -7.89 -7.66 12.48
C PHE A 113 -9.43 -7.67 12.41
N SER A 114 -10.08 -6.97 13.33
CA SER A 114 -11.55 -6.92 13.43
C SER A 114 -12.21 -6.34 12.18
N MET A 115 -11.52 -5.39 11.54
CA MET A 115 -11.98 -4.70 10.34
C MET A 115 -11.80 -5.46 9.03
N THR A 116 -11.24 -6.67 9.05
CA THR A 116 -10.96 -7.39 7.80
C THR A 116 -12.22 -7.68 7.01
N VAL A 117 -13.31 -8.12 7.65
CA VAL A 117 -14.58 -8.39 6.96
C VAL A 117 -15.18 -7.16 6.27
N PRO A 118 -15.34 -5.99 6.94
CA PRO A 118 -15.82 -4.80 6.26
C PRO A 118 -14.88 -4.32 5.14
N LEU A 119 -13.56 -4.42 5.31
CA LEU A 119 -12.61 -4.05 4.26
C LEU A 119 -12.67 -4.97 3.03
N LEU A 120 -12.84 -6.28 3.22
CA LEU A 120 -13.03 -7.21 2.10
C LEU A 120 -14.25 -6.84 1.27
N ARG A 121 -15.37 -6.48 1.91
CA ARG A 121 -16.60 -6.09 1.20
C ARG A 121 -16.40 -4.80 0.42
N LYS A 122 -15.64 -3.84 0.96
CA LYS A 122 -15.37 -2.56 0.33
C LYS A 122 -14.42 -2.67 -0.86
N TYR A 123 -13.31 -3.40 -0.69
CA TYR A 123 -12.19 -3.36 -1.65
C TYR A 123 -12.11 -4.57 -2.57
N LEU A 124 -12.54 -5.74 -2.09
CA LEU A 124 -12.46 -7.00 -2.82
C LEU A 124 -13.84 -7.68 -2.85
N PRO A 125 -14.89 -6.99 -3.35
CA PRO A 125 -16.23 -7.56 -3.39
C PRO A 125 -16.19 -8.87 -4.17
N GLN A 126 -16.88 -9.89 -3.67
CA GLN A 126 -17.11 -11.07 -4.49
C GLN A 126 -18.04 -10.64 -5.62
N GLU A 127 -17.57 -10.76 -6.85
CA GLU A 127 -18.46 -10.66 -7.99
C GLU A 127 -19.48 -11.79 -7.84
N ALA A 128 -20.77 -11.45 -7.84
CA ALA A 128 -21.80 -12.47 -7.80
C ALA A 128 -21.57 -13.39 -9.00
N ALA A 129 -21.31 -14.68 -8.75
CA ALA A 129 -21.25 -15.65 -9.83
C ALA A 129 -22.57 -15.53 -10.63
N PRO A 130 -22.53 -15.36 -11.95
CA PRO A 130 -23.75 -15.37 -12.74
C PRO A 130 -24.48 -16.70 -12.49
N PRO A 131 -25.82 -16.68 -12.41
CA PRO A 131 -26.63 -17.86 -12.13
C PRO A 131 -26.44 -18.98 -13.16
#